data_AF-A0A3B9HXN0-F1
#
_entry.id   AF-A0A3B9HXN0-F1
#
_cell.length_a   1.000
_cell.length_b   1.000
_cell.length_c   1.000
_cell.angle_alpha   90.00
_cell.angle_beta   90.00
_cell.angle_gamma   90.00
#
_symmetry.space_group_name_H-M   'P 1'
#
loop_
_entity.id
_entity.type
_entity.pdbx_description
1 polymer ?
#
loop_
_entity_poly.entity_id
_entity_poly.type
_entity_poly.pdbx_seq_one_letter_code
_entity_poly.pdbx_strand_id
1 'polypeptide(L)'
;EFDSQRHFATDYFRSDRFPEKCIVFEVEKGYLKGDSVIKKSKVWVVQNLFDCNSCHATQSNPDSRFCHLCGAKIAAPNGLPVDSLPEFEPTPITYQRFADSMLRHGKTDKAREYLMSGLDLDGNFAPIMTRLADILGHESKFADALELLNKANLIKPDPKTREKIQAIETKLNIFKQAQSLKLAPEEFEKLLNLIQK
;
A
#
# COMPACT_ATOMS: atom_id res chain seq x y z
N GLU A 1 -3.33 8.21 -7.26
CA GLU A 1 -2.17 9.12 -7.23
C GLU A 1 -2.68 10.56 -7.14
N PHE A 2 -1.82 11.51 -6.76
CA PHE A 2 -2.19 12.92 -6.75
C PHE A 2 -2.43 13.42 -8.18
N ASP A 3 -3.40 14.31 -8.31
CA ASP A 3 -3.85 14.89 -9.58
C ASP A 3 -4.40 16.28 -9.26
N SER A 4 -3.71 17.31 -9.72
CA SER A 4 -4.08 18.70 -9.45
C SER A 4 -5.46 19.10 -9.99
N GLN A 5 -6.04 18.35 -10.94
CA GLN A 5 -7.39 18.60 -11.44
C GLN A 5 -8.45 18.09 -10.46
N ARG A 6 -8.18 17.00 -9.74
CA ARG A 6 -9.13 16.32 -8.84
C ARG A 6 -8.87 16.62 -7.36
N HIS A 7 -7.65 17.01 -7.04
CA HIS A 7 -7.15 17.10 -5.67
C HIS A 7 -6.57 18.49 -5.38
N PHE A 8 -6.71 18.91 -4.14
CA PHE A 8 -6.07 20.08 -3.56
C PHE A 8 -5.15 19.61 -2.44
N ALA A 9 -3.84 19.72 -2.65
CA ALA A 9 -2.87 19.36 -1.63
C ALA A 9 -2.79 20.46 -0.57
N THR A 10 -3.16 20.16 0.67
CA THR A 10 -3.02 21.11 1.78
C THR A 10 -1.60 21.13 2.32
N ASP A 11 -0.95 19.96 2.31
CA ASP A 11 0.38 19.75 2.88
C ASP A 11 1.20 18.82 2.00
N TYR A 12 2.51 19.05 2.04
CA TYR A 12 3.51 18.28 1.29
C TYR A 12 4.52 17.70 2.27
N PHE A 13 4.92 16.46 2.04
CA PHE A 13 5.86 15.72 2.87
C PHE A 13 6.95 15.08 2.01
N ARG A 14 8.09 14.79 2.66
CA ARG A 14 9.21 14.04 2.09
C ARG A 14 9.15 12.59 2.53
N SER A 15 9.48 11.66 1.64
CA SER A 15 9.69 10.25 1.99
C SER A 15 10.36 9.49 0.86
N ASP A 16 11.34 8.67 1.19
CA ASP A 16 11.98 7.70 0.28
C ASP A 16 11.21 6.38 0.16
N ARG A 17 10.30 6.11 1.10
CA ARG A 17 9.57 4.84 1.20
C ARG A 17 8.34 4.78 0.32
N PHE A 18 7.78 5.92 -0.04
CA PHE A 18 6.54 6.01 -0.80
C PHE A 18 6.76 6.59 -2.19
N PRO A 19 5.92 6.22 -3.19
CA PRO A 19 6.07 6.72 -4.54
C PRO A 19 5.89 8.22 -4.64
N GLU A 20 6.45 8.80 -5.68
CA GLU A 20 6.37 10.23 -5.92
C GLU A 20 4.94 10.69 -6.23
N LYS A 21 4.55 11.87 -5.74
CA LYS A 21 3.19 12.44 -5.87
C LYS A 21 2.10 11.48 -5.39
N CYS A 22 2.36 10.70 -4.33
CA CYS A 22 1.35 9.82 -3.77
C CYS A 22 0.53 10.51 -2.68
N ILE A 23 -0.75 10.14 -2.58
CA ILE A 23 -1.65 10.65 -1.54
C ILE A 23 -1.50 9.75 -0.32
N VAL A 24 -1.10 10.34 0.80
CA VAL A 24 -0.91 9.61 2.07
C VAL A 24 -2.08 9.79 3.03
N PHE A 25 -2.83 10.88 2.90
CA PHE A 25 -4.01 11.14 3.72
C PHE A 25 -5.04 11.97 2.96
N GLU A 26 -6.33 11.64 3.11
CA GLU A 26 -7.45 12.44 2.61
C GLU A 26 -8.08 13.17 3.80
N VAL A 27 -7.90 14.49 3.83
CA VAL A 27 -8.40 15.39 4.87
C VAL A 27 -9.89 15.65 4.67
N GLU A 28 -10.30 15.94 3.43
CA GLU A 28 -11.69 16.13 3.06
C GLU A 28 -12.00 15.42 1.75
N LYS A 29 -13.12 14.70 1.73
CA LYS A 29 -13.61 14.05 0.52
C LYS A 29 -13.96 15.07 -0.56
N GLY A 30 -13.56 14.74 -1.79
CA GLY A 30 -14.01 15.41 -2.99
C GLY A 30 -15.40 14.93 -3.42
N TYR A 31 -16.00 15.65 -4.36
CA TYR A 31 -17.28 15.27 -4.98
C TYR A 31 -17.18 15.40 -6.51
N LEU A 32 -17.59 14.34 -7.18
CA LEU A 32 -17.62 14.24 -8.65
C LEU A 32 -19.07 14.07 -9.10
N LYS A 33 -19.42 14.68 -10.24
CA LYS A 33 -20.69 14.44 -10.95
C LYS A 33 -20.35 13.98 -12.36
N GLY A 34 -20.37 12.66 -12.58
CA GLY A 34 -19.74 12.06 -13.76
C GLY A 34 -18.23 12.33 -13.72
N ASP A 35 -17.67 12.82 -14.83
CA ASP A 35 -16.25 13.22 -14.89
C ASP A 35 -15.98 14.64 -14.38
N SER A 36 -17.04 15.42 -14.11
CA SER A 36 -16.91 16.80 -13.64
C SER A 36 -16.59 16.86 -12.15
N VAL A 37 -15.48 17.53 -11.81
CA VAL A 37 -15.09 17.80 -10.42
C VAL A 37 -15.92 18.95 -9.87
N ILE A 38 -16.86 18.65 -8.97
CA ILE A 38 -17.68 19.67 -8.28
C ILE A 38 -16.90 20.23 -7.09
N LYS A 39 -16.19 19.36 -6.36
CA LYS A 39 -15.31 19.73 -5.25
C LYS A 39 -14.07 18.86 -5.29
N LYS A 40 -12.88 19.47 -5.32
CA LYS A 40 -11.61 18.73 -5.18
C LYS A 40 -11.51 18.13 -3.78
N SER A 41 -10.96 16.92 -3.65
CA SER A 41 -10.61 16.42 -2.32
C SER A 41 -9.42 17.18 -1.76
N LYS A 42 -9.36 17.36 -0.44
CA LYS A 42 -8.20 17.92 0.24
C LYS A 42 -7.33 16.79 0.74
N VAL A 43 -6.04 16.82 0.39
CA VAL A 43 -5.13 15.70 0.61
C VAL A 43 -3.76 16.14 1.10
N TRP A 44 -3.07 15.21 1.74
CA TRP A 44 -1.63 15.28 2.00
C TRP A 44 -0.88 14.47 0.96
N VAL A 45 0.21 15.04 0.44
CA VAL A 45 0.96 14.46 -0.67
C VAL A 45 2.42 14.26 -0.27
N VAL A 46 2.96 13.07 -0.52
CA VAL A 46 4.41 12.87 -0.52
C VAL A 46 4.95 13.28 -1.88
N GLN A 47 5.89 14.22 -1.87
CA GLN A 47 6.55 14.73 -3.05
C GLN A 47 7.98 15.13 -2.71
N ASN A 48 8.93 14.53 -3.41
CA ASN A 48 10.36 14.78 -3.26
C ASN A 48 10.92 15.63 -4.40
N LEU A 49 10.30 15.60 -5.58
CA LEU A 49 10.75 16.31 -6.78
C LEU A 49 9.82 17.48 -7.08
N PHE A 50 10.40 18.66 -7.30
CA PHE A 50 9.66 19.90 -7.50
C PHE A 50 10.11 20.61 -8.77
N ASP A 51 9.20 21.37 -9.38
CA ASP A 51 9.51 22.22 -10.51
C ASP A 51 9.91 23.61 -10.01
N CYS A 52 10.88 24.25 -10.68
CA CYS A 52 11.29 25.61 -10.33
C CYS A 52 10.18 26.61 -10.69
N ASN A 53 9.77 27.47 -9.76
CA ASN A 53 8.74 28.48 -10.02
C ASN A 53 9.16 29.57 -11.03
N SER A 54 10.47 29.81 -11.20
CA SER A 54 10.99 30.87 -12.07
C SER A 54 11.20 30.42 -13.52
N CYS A 55 11.70 29.20 -13.72
CA CYS A 55 12.06 28.68 -15.05
C CYS A 55 11.39 27.36 -15.42
N HIS A 56 10.53 26.82 -14.54
CA HIS A 56 9.77 25.59 -14.73
C HIS A 56 10.59 24.31 -14.96
N ALA A 57 11.90 24.36 -14.71
CA ALA A 57 12.75 23.19 -14.76
C ALA A 57 12.43 22.22 -13.62
N THR A 58 12.17 20.96 -13.96
CA THR A 58 12.01 19.88 -12.98
C THR A 58 13.34 19.58 -12.31
N GLN A 59 13.33 19.54 -10.98
CA GLN A 59 14.51 19.25 -10.18
C GLN A 59 14.56 17.76 -9.90
N SER A 60 15.63 17.10 -10.33
CA SER A 60 15.84 15.66 -10.19
C SER A 60 16.47 15.28 -8.85
N ASN A 61 17.14 16.22 -8.19
CA ASN A 61 17.73 16.01 -6.88
C ASN A 61 16.74 16.48 -5.79
N PRO A 62 16.20 15.55 -4.98
CA PRO A 62 15.28 15.89 -3.91
C PRO A 62 15.84 16.86 -2.87
N ASP A 63 17.16 16.87 -2.64
CA ASP A 63 17.80 17.67 -1.58
C ASP A 63 18.24 19.06 -2.07
N SER A 64 18.00 19.38 -3.35
CA SER A 64 18.36 20.68 -3.90
C SER A 64 17.44 21.77 -3.36
N ARG A 65 18.07 22.77 -2.71
CA ARG A 65 17.39 23.98 -2.19
C ARG A 65 17.18 25.05 -3.25
N PHE A 66 18.00 25.01 -4.30
CA PHE A 66 18.03 25.98 -5.39
C PHE A 66 17.97 25.27 -6.73
N CYS A 67 17.36 25.93 -7.72
CA CYS A 67 17.26 25.43 -9.07
C CYS A 67 18.64 25.34 -9.71
N HIS A 68 18.99 24.17 -10.26
CA HIS A 68 20.28 23.94 -10.92
C HIS A 68 20.49 24.77 -12.19
N LEU A 69 19.43 25.32 -12.80
CA LEU A 69 19.52 26.13 -14.01
C LEU A 69 19.58 27.63 -13.74
N CYS A 70 18.67 28.16 -12.91
CA CYS A 70 18.52 29.61 -12.72
C CYS A 70 18.91 30.10 -11.32
N GLY A 71 19.27 29.21 -10.39
CA GLY A 71 19.65 29.58 -9.02
C GLY A 71 18.52 30.04 -8.11
N ALA A 72 17.26 30.11 -8.60
CA ALA A 72 16.11 30.47 -7.79
C ALA A 72 15.85 29.44 -6.68
N LYS A 73 15.42 29.91 -5.49
CA LYS A 73 15.03 29.03 -4.39
C LYS A 73 13.82 28.18 -4.80
N ILE A 74 13.88 26.88 -4.52
CA ILE A 74 12.79 25.95 -4.83
C ILE A 74 11.81 25.95 -3.65
N ALA A 75 10.52 25.97 -3.98
CA ALA A 75 9.44 25.90 -3.02
C ALA A 75 8.41 24.86 -3.49
N ALA A 76 7.74 24.22 -2.54
CA ALA A 76 6.56 23.42 -2.82
C ALA A 76 5.41 24.28 -3.37
N PRO A 77 4.38 23.69 -3.99
CA PRO A 77 3.27 24.46 -4.55
C PRO A 77 2.49 25.31 -3.53
N ASN A 78 2.61 25.01 -2.23
CA ASN A 78 2.04 25.84 -1.16
C ASN A 78 2.96 27.00 -0.71
N GLY A 79 4.10 27.21 -1.39
CA GLY A 79 5.06 28.27 -1.11
C GLY A 79 6.09 27.95 -0.03
N LEU A 80 5.99 26.80 0.66
CA LEU A 80 6.98 26.39 1.64
C LEU A 80 8.31 26.04 0.96
N PRO A 81 9.46 26.50 1.49
CA PRO A 81 10.77 26.02 1.07
C PRO A 81 10.86 24.50 1.12
N VAL A 82 11.39 23.86 0.08
CA VAL A 82 11.46 22.38 0.02
C VAL A 82 12.31 21.76 1.13
N ASP A 83 13.29 22.51 1.65
CA ASP A 83 14.13 22.14 2.78
C ASP A 83 13.44 22.26 4.15
N SER A 84 12.26 22.87 4.18
CA SER A 84 11.42 22.97 5.38
C SER A 84 10.27 21.96 5.40
N LEU A 85 10.13 21.15 4.35
CA LEU A 85 9.08 20.14 4.30
C LEU A 85 9.34 19.04 5.34
N PRO A 86 8.33 18.68 6.14
CA PRO A 86 8.48 17.60 7.11
C PRO A 86 8.67 16.25 6.42
N GLU A 87 9.40 15.36 7.08
CA GLU A 87 9.40 13.95 6.71
C GLU A 87 8.04 13.33 7.06
N PHE A 88 7.52 12.49 6.16
CA PHE A 88 6.27 11.81 6.40
C PHE A 88 6.47 10.65 7.39
N GLU A 89 5.74 10.67 8.49
CA GLU A 89 5.71 9.58 9.46
C GLU A 89 4.57 8.60 9.13
N PRO A 90 4.87 7.42 8.56
CA PRO A 90 3.84 6.44 8.24
C PRO A 90 3.31 5.73 9.48
N THR A 91 2.06 5.28 9.38
CA THR A 91 1.45 4.36 10.35
C THR A 91 1.29 2.96 9.73
N PRO A 92 1.07 1.91 10.53
CA PRO A 92 0.69 0.59 10.00
C PRO A 92 -0.51 0.65 9.04
N ILE A 93 -1.50 1.50 9.34
CA ILE A 93 -2.67 1.72 8.47
C ILE A 93 -2.25 2.30 7.12
N THR A 94 -1.28 3.23 7.10
CA THR A 94 -0.74 3.79 5.86
C THR A 94 -0.12 2.70 5.01
N TYR A 95 0.75 1.88 5.59
CA TYR A 95 1.38 0.75 4.89
C TYR A 95 0.36 -0.25 4.34
N GLN A 96 -0.65 -0.60 5.13
CA GLN A 96 -1.75 -1.47 4.69
C GLN A 96 -2.45 -0.90 3.45
N ARG A 97 -2.79 0.40 3.44
CA ARG A 97 -3.47 1.05 2.30
C ARG A 97 -2.62 1.04 1.03
N PHE A 98 -1.31 1.25 1.16
CA PHE A 98 -0.39 1.18 0.02
C PHE A 98 -0.26 -0.26 -0.49
N ALA A 99 -0.14 -1.24 0.40
CA ALA A 99 -0.15 -2.65 0.03
C ALA A 99 -1.42 -3.04 -0.74
N ASP A 100 -2.59 -2.62 -0.25
CA ASP A 100 -3.87 -2.82 -0.94
C ASP A 100 -3.89 -2.22 -2.34
N SER A 101 -3.29 -1.04 -2.50
CA SER A 101 -3.12 -0.41 -3.81
C SER A 101 -2.22 -1.23 -4.71
N MET A 102 -1.08 -1.71 -4.21
CA MET A 102 -0.16 -2.55 -4.99
C MET A 102 -0.79 -3.86 -5.42
N LEU A 103 -1.57 -4.51 -4.56
CA LEU A 103 -2.33 -5.73 -4.89
C LEU A 103 -3.33 -5.48 -6.03
N ARG A 104 -4.07 -4.37 -6.01
CA ARG A 104 -4.99 -4.01 -7.13
C ARG A 104 -4.28 -3.82 -8.47
N HIS A 105 -2.99 -3.48 -8.44
CA HIS A 105 -2.16 -3.34 -9.64
C HIS A 105 -1.34 -4.61 -9.95
N GLY A 106 -1.61 -5.74 -9.27
CA GLY A 106 -0.90 -7.00 -9.47
C GLY A 106 0.54 -7.01 -8.95
N LYS A 107 0.97 -6.01 -8.18
CA LYS A 107 2.33 -5.87 -7.66
C LYS A 107 2.46 -6.53 -6.29
N THR A 108 2.30 -7.84 -6.23
CA THR A 108 2.25 -8.61 -4.97
C THR A 108 3.52 -8.48 -4.13
N ASP A 109 4.71 -8.47 -4.74
CA ASP A 109 5.97 -8.35 -4.00
C ASP A 109 6.09 -7.01 -3.28
N LYS A 110 5.79 -5.90 -3.97
CA LYS A 110 5.76 -4.57 -3.35
C LYS A 110 4.69 -4.47 -2.26
N ALA A 111 3.56 -5.15 -2.42
CA ALA A 111 2.54 -5.21 -1.38
C ALA A 111 3.09 -5.87 -0.12
N ARG A 112 3.81 -7.00 -0.27
CA ARG A 112 4.47 -7.68 0.84
C ARG A 112 5.49 -6.78 1.53
N GLU A 113 6.34 -6.07 0.78
CA GLU A 113 7.32 -5.13 1.34
C GLU A 113 6.64 -4.09 2.24
N TYR A 114 5.57 -3.43 1.75
CA TYR A 114 4.83 -2.47 2.56
C TYR A 114 4.20 -3.11 3.81
N LEU A 115 3.60 -4.29 3.69
CA LEU A 115 3.01 -4.99 4.84
C LEU A 115 4.08 -5.34 5.88
N MET A 116 5.25 -5.81 5.45
CA MET A 116 6.38 -6.08 6.36
C MET A 116 6.84 -4.80 7.06
N SER A 117 7.07 -3.71 6.32
CA SER A 117 7.41 -2.41 6.93
C SER A 117 6.35 -1.91 7.92
N GLY A 118 5.07 -2.22 7.70
CA GLY A 118 4.01 -1.90 8.64
C GLY A 118 4.04 -2.75 9.91
N LEU A 119 4.42 -4.04 9.82
CA LEU A 119 4.65 -4.88 11.01
C LEU A 119 5.93 -4.51 11.75
N ASP A 120 6.95 -4.00 11.07
CA ASP A 120 8.14 -3.48 11.73
C ASP A 120 7.81 -2.28 12.63
N LEU A 121 6.77 -1.50 12.28
CA LEU A 121 6.25 -0.43 13.13
C LEU A 121 5.37 -0.97 14.27
N ASP A 122 4.48 -1.91 13.98
CA ASP A 122 3.62 -2.55 14.98
C ASP A 122 3.44 -4.03 14.64
N GLY A 123 4.24 -4.85 15.33
CA GLY A 123 4.23 -6.30 15.16
C GLY A 123 2.92 -6.98 15.58
N ASN A 124 2.00 -6.27 16.22
CA ASN A 124 0.69 -6.75 16.62
C ASN A 124 -0.46 -6.16 15.78
N PHE A 125 -0.16 -5.52 14.65
CA PHE A 125 -1.20 -4.93 13.82
C PHE A 125 -1.97 -5.98 13.02
N ALA A 126 -3.03 -6.54 13.63
CA ALA A 126 -3.84 -7.63 13.09
C ALA A 126 -4.31 -7.44 11.64
N PRO A 127 -4.75 -6.24 11.18
CA PRO A 127 -5.15 -6.05 9.78
C PRO A 127 -4.05 -6.35 8.75
N ILE A 128 -2.78 -6.05 9.07
CA ILE A 128 -1.67 -6.40 8.19
C ILE A 128 -1.41 -7.90 8.19
N MET A 129 -1.45 -8.56 9.35
CA MET A 129 -1.30 -10.02 9.44
C MET A 129 -2.35 -10.74 8.59
N THR A 130 -3.61 -10.31 8.69
CA THR A 130 -4.70 -10.83 7.86
C THR A 130 -4.43 -10.63 6.37
N ARG A 131 -3.83 -9.49 5.99
CA ARG A 131 -3.52 -9.20 4.59
C ARG A 131 -2.34 -10.01 4.04
N LEU A 132 -1.31 -10.24 4.85
CA LEU A 132 -0.21 -11.15 4.52
C LEU A 132 -0.72 -12.59 4.38
N ALA A 133 -1.63 -13.01 5.26
CA ALA A 133 -2.25 -14.33 5.16
C ALA A 133 -3.04 -14.52 3.87
N ASP A 134 -3.76 -13.49 3.39
CA ASP A 134 -4.43 -13.54 2.09
C ASP A 134 -3.41 -13.79 0.96
N ILE A 135 -2.27 -13.07 0.96
CA ILE A 135 -1.19 -13.27 -0.02
C ILE A 135 -0.64 -14.68 0.05
N LEU A 136 -0.32 -15.18 1.25
CA LEU A 136 0.20 -16.54 1.46
C LEU A 136 -0.80 -17.62 1.02
N GLY A 137 -2.09 -17.40 1.26
CA GLY A 137 -3.16 -18.29 0.78
C GLY A 137 -3.21 -18.37 -0.74
N HIS A 138 -3.00 -17.27 -1.46
CA HIS A 138 -2.88 -17.27 -2.92
C HIS A 138 -1.60 -17.97 -3.42
N GLU A 139 -0.52 -17.98 -2.63
CA GLU A 139 0.71 -18.71 -2.92
C GLU A 139 0.66 -20.19 -2.50
N SER A 140 -0.52 -20.70 -2.10
CA SER A 140 -0.70 -22.06 -1.56
C SER A 140 0.09 -22.35 -0.28
N LYS A 141 0.61 -21.33 0.41
CA LYS A 141 1.27 -21.42 1.72
C LYS A 141 0.25 -21.40 2.84
N PHE A 142 -0.67 -22.36 2.81
CA PHE A 142 -1.85 -22.36 3.69
C PHE A 142 -1.50 -22.51 5.18
N ALA A 143 -0.42 -23.21 5.52
CA ALA A 143 0.02 -23.37 6.91
C ALA A 143 0.49 -22.02 7.51
N ASP A 144 1.34 -21.29 6.79
CA ASP A 144 1.83 -19.98 7.21
C ASP A 144 0.69 -18.95 7.29
N ALA A 145 -0.22 -18.98 6.31
CA ALA A 145 -1.42 -18.15 6.32
C ALA A 145 -2.28 -18.40 7.57
N LEU A 146 -2.48 -19.66 7.93
CA LEU A 146 -3.25 -20.05 9.11
C LEU A 146 -2.59 -19.57 10.41
N GLU A 147 -1.27 -19.68 10.52
CA GLU A 147 -0.53 -19.19 11.69
C GLU A 147 -0.73 -17.67 11.87
N LEU A 148 -0.59 -16.89 10.80
CA LEU A 148 -0.81 -15.43 10.85
C LEU A 148 -2.26 -15.07 11.20
N LEU A 149 -3.25 -15.75 10.64
CA LEU A 149 -4.66 -15.50 10.97
C LEU A 149 -4.98 -15.84 12.42
N ASN A 150 -4.42 -16.92 12.96
CA ASN A 150 -4.60 -17.27 14.36
C ASN A 150 -3.96 -16.24 15.29
N LYS A 151 -2.76 -15.74 14.97
CA LYS A 151 -2.12 -14.62 15.69
C LYS A 151 -2.99 -13.36 15.63
N ALA A 152 -3.47 -12.99 14.45
CA ALA A 152 -4.35 -11.84 14.25
C ALA A 152 -5.64 -11.96 15.09
N ASN A 153 -6.25 -13.14 15.10
CA ASN A 153 -7.47 -13.41 15.87
C ASN A 153 -7.22 -13.44 17.39
N LEU A 154 -6.02 -13.84 17.84
CA LEU A 154 -5.65 -13.76 19.26
C LEU A 154 -5.52 -12.30 19.72
N ILE A 155 -4.92 -11.44 18.89
CA ILE A 155 -4.74 -10.02 19.19
C ILE A 155 -6.10 -9.30 19.21
N LYS A 156 -6.90 -9.53 18.17
CA LYS A 156 -8.23 -8.94 18.05
C LYS A 156 -9.20 -9.97 17.44
N PRO A 157 -9.97 -10.66 18.28
CA PRO A 157 -10.99 -11.58 17.79
C PRO A 157 -12.00 -10.85 16.92
N ASP A 158 -12.19 -11.35 15.70
CA ASP A 158 -13.10 -10.78 14.72
C ASP A 158 -13.82 -11.90 13.95
N PRO A 159 -15.15 -11.82 13.74
CA PRO A 159 -15.89 -12.83 13.00
C PRO A 159 -15.33 -13.10 11.59
N LYS A 160 -14.93 -12.06 10.84
CA LYS A 160 -14.37 -12.23 9.49
C LYS A 160 -13.01 -12.91 9.53
N THR A 161 -12.18 -12.60 10.52
CA THR A 161 -10.91 -13.32 10.71
C THR A 161 -11.15 -14.80 11.00
N ARG A 162 -12.16 -15.15 11.81
CA ARG A 162 -12.53 -16.56 12.06
C ARG A 162 -13.06 -17.26 10.82
N GLU A 163 -13.88 -16.60 10.01
CA GLU A 163 -14.33 -17.15 8.71
C GLU A 163 -13.14 -17.42 7.79
N LYS A 164 -12.16 -16.51 7.73
CA LYS A 164 -10.92 -16.71 6.98
C LYS A 164 -10.10 -17.89 7.51
N ILE A 165 -10.00 -18.06 8.82
CA ILE A 165 -9.34 -19.21 9.45
C ILE A 165 -9.98 -20.51 8.94
N GLN A 166 -11.31 -20.63 9.06
CA GLN A 166 -12.04 -21.83 8.64
C GLN A 166 -11.86 -22.12 7.13
N ALA A 167 -11.88 -21.07 6.31
CA ALA A 167 -11.64 -21.20 4.87
C ALA A 167 -10.23 -21.73 4.58
N ILE A 168 -9.20 -21.17 5.23
CA ILE A 168 -7.81 -21.61 5.04
C ILE A 168 -7.58 -23.03 5.59
N GLU A 169 -8.19 -23.40 6.71
CA GLU A 169 -8.12 -24.77 7.25
C GLU A 169 -8.69 -25.79 6.26
N THR A 170 -9.82 -25.47 5.64
CA THR A 170 -10.44 -26.30 4.61
C THR A 170 -9.49 -26.47 3.43
N LYS A 171 -8.90 -25.37 2.92
CA LYS A 171 -7.91 -25.40 1.83
C LYS A 171 -6.67 -26.22 2.19
N LEU A 172 -6.15 -26.06 3.41
CA LEU A 172 -5.00 -26.81 3.92
C LEU A 172 -5.27 -28.31 3.99
N ASN A 173 -6.47 -28.72 4.43
CA ASN A 173 -6.84 -30.13 4.48
C ASN A 173 -6.92 -30.75 3.08
N ILE A 174 -7.59 -30.08 2.14
CA ILE A 174 -7.67 -30.53 0.74
C ILE A 174 -6.26 -30.62 0.13
N PHE A 175 -5.41 -29.62 0.38
CA PHE A 175 -4.02 -29.61 -0.10
C PHE A 175 -3.20 -30.79 0.43
N LYS A 176 -3.32 -31.11 1.73
CA LYS A 176 -2.63 -32.27 2.34
C LYS A 176 -3.13 -33.59 1.78
N GLN A 177 -4.45 -33.74 1.56
CA GLN A 177 -5.03 -34.93 0.95
C GLN A 177 -4.56 -35.10 -0.49
N ALA A 178 -4.52 -34.02 -1.27
CA ALA A 178 -4.02 -34.06 -2.64
C ALA A 178 -2.55 -34.48 -2.72
N GLN A 179 -1.72 -34.01 -1.78
CA GLN A 179 -0.32 -34.39 -1.68
C GLN A 179 -0.13 -35.88 -1.37
N SER A 180 -1.04 -36.49 -0.59
CA SER A 180 -0.96 -37.92 -0.26
C SER A 180 -1.42 -38.83 -1.40
N LEU A 181 -2.26 -38.33 -2.31
CA LEU A 181 -2.79 -39.08 -3.46
C LEU A 181 -1.79 -39.31 -4.59
N LYS A 182 -0.58 -38.74 -4.52
CA LYS A 182 0.49 -38.86 -5.55
C LYS A 182 -0.03 -38.60 -6.98
N LEU A 183 -0.88 -37.60 -7.13
CA LEU A 183 -1.45 -37.19 -8.41
C LEU A 183 -0.34 -36.83 -9.42
N ALA A 184 -0.66 -36.95 -10.71
CA ALA A 184 0.23 -36.40 -11.73
C ALA A 184 0.38 -34.88 -11.52
N PRO A 185 1.55 -34.28 -11.80
CA PRO A 185 1.79 -32.85 -11.58
C PRO A 185 0.72 -31.94 -12.19
N GLU A 186 0.26 -32.26 -13.40
CA GLU A 186 -0.79 -31.51 -14.10
C GLU A 186 -2.16 -31.56 -13.40
N GLU A 187 -2.50 -32.70 -12.79
CA GLU A 187 -3.75 -32.88 -12.05
C GLU A 187 -3.70 -32.14 -10.71
N PHE A 188 -2.52 -32.15 -10.08
CA PHE A 188 -2.28 -31.39 -8.86
C PHE A 188 -2.38 -29.88 -9.11
N GLU A 189 -1.79 -29.36 -10.20
CA GLU A 189 -1.91 -27.95 -10.59
C GLU A 189 -3.36 -27.54 -10.89
N LYS A 190 -4.13 -28.38 -11.59
CA LYS A 190 -5.56 -28.14 -11.80
C LYS A 190 -6.33 -28.05 -10.49
N LEU A 191 -6.01 -28.92 -9.53
CA LEU A 191 -6.62 -28.89 -8.21
C LEU A 191 -6.23 -27.61 -7.44
N LEU A 192 -4.97 -27.18 -7.48
CA LEU A 192 -4.54 -25.92 -6.86
C LEU A 192 -5.32 -24.73 -7.42
N ASN A 193 -5.48 -24.67 -8.74
CA ASN A 193 -6.27 -23.62 -9.38
C ASN A 193 -7.75 -23.62 -8.93
N LEU A 194 -8.32 -24.79 -8.60
CA LEU A 194 -9.68 -24.90 -8.06
C LEU A 194 -9.76 -24.46 -6.59
N ILE A 195 -8.73 -24.74 -5.79
CA ILE A 195 -8.63 -24.31 -4.38
C ILE A 195 -8.44 -22.78 -4.28
N GLN A 196 -7.81 -22.17 -5.28
CA GLN A 196 -7.50 -20.73 -5.31
C GLN A 196 -8.64 -19.86 -5.83
N LYS A 197 -9.59 -20.41 -6.62
CA LYS A 197 -10.83 -19.74 -7.03
C LYS A 197 -11.79 -19.54 -5.85
#